data_AF-A0A6I4W1J8-F1
#
_entry.id   AF-A0A6I4W1J8-F1
#
_cell.length_a   1.000
_cell.length_b   1.000
_cell.length_c   1.000
_cell.angle_alpha   90.00
_cell.angle_beta   90.00
_cell.angle_gamma   90.00
#
_symmetry.space_group_name_H-M   'P 1'
#
loop_
_entity.id
_entity.type
_entity.pdbx_description
1 polymer ?
#
loop_
_entity_poly.entity_id
_entity_poly.type
_entity_poly.pdbx_seq_one_letter_code
_entity_poly.pdbx_strand_id
1 'polypeptide(L)'
;YELVEEHYCLDNGRPSVDPVVLIKIALIQYLFGIRSMRQTIKEIETNVAYRWFIGYSLTEKIPHFTTFGKNYVRRFEGTNLFEEIFTRILKEAMNRRFIEPDVMFMDSTHVKASANKKKYIKRVVEAQTRSYQEQLDQEIREDRKKQGKKEFAPKTKEVREIKESTVDPDSGYYVKNEQERQFAYSFHTGCDRNGFVLGAMVEPGNIHDSQVFPALYQKLKDTVGKPTAVAVDAGYKTPFIAKLLLDEQVRPVMPYKRPMTKKEFFRKHEYVYDVYYDCYLCPQDQVLPYRTTTREGYKQYVSNPKVCKDCPVLAQCTQSRSHTKQIHRHIWEEALEEAEHLRHTETNKEIYARRKETIERVFADMKVKHGMRWTNLRRKSKVQHQAMLVFAAMNLKKLATWRWRALHP
;
A
#
# COMPACT_ATOMS: atom_id res chain seq x y z
N TYR A 1 16.29 -1.87 -26.75
CA TYR A 1 16.64 -3.06 -27.54
C TYR A 1 17.47 -3.98 -26.66
N GLU A 2 18.59 -3.50 -26.11
CA GLU A 2 19.44 -4.21 -25.12
C GLU A 2 18.65 -5.00 -24.06
N LEU A 3 17.67 -4.39 -23.37
CA LEU A 3 16.86 -5.05 -22.31
C LEU A 3 16.06 -6.29 -22.74
N VAL A 4 15.92 -6.54 -24.04
CA VAL A 4 15.07 -7.59 -24.60
C VAL A 4 15.81 -8.45 -25.61
N GLU A 5 17.08 -8.16 -25.90
CA GLU A 5 17.86 -8.81 -26.95
C GLU A 5 18.04 -10.31 -26.68
N GLU A 6 18.41 -10.67 -25.45
CA GLU A 6 18.64 -12.05 -25.00
C GLU A 6 17.39 -12.95 -25.14
N HIS A 7 16.20 -12.35 -25.25
CA HIS A 7 14.96 -13.09 -25.43
C HIS A 7 14.63 -13.38 -26.90
N TYR A 8 15.47 -12.96 -27.87
CA TYR A 8 15.22 -13.06 -29.30
C TYR A 8 16.39 -13.73 -30.02
N CYS A 9 16.12 -14.82 -30.74
CA CYS A 9 17.06 -15.45 -31.66
C CYS A 9 16.96 -14.76 -33.02
N LEU A 10 18.10 -14.31 -33.54
CA LEU A 10 18.21 -13.55 -34.79
C LEU A 10 18.26 -14.45 -36.03
N ASP A 11 18.69 -15.69 -35.87
CA ASP A 11 19.24 -16.56 -36.90
C ASP A 11 18.51 -17.91 -37.05
N ASN A 12 17.54 -18.25 -36.18
CA ASN A 12 16.82 -19.52 -36.24
C ASN A 12 15.28 -19.36 -36.16
N GLY A 13 14.57 -19.95 -37.13
CA GLY A 13 13.11 -20.02 -37.18
C GLY A 13 12.41 -18.83 -37.87
N ARG A 14 11.08 -18.75 -37.70
CA ARG A 14 10.28 -17.64 -38.27
C ARG A 14 10.65 -16.32 -37.57
N PRO A 15 10.99 -15.25 -38.31
CA PRO A 15 11.32 -13.95 -37.72
C PRO A 15 10.23 -13.49 -36.76
N SER A 16 10.60 -13.24 -35.52
CA SER A 16 9.69 -12.68 -34.52
C SER A 16 9.47 -11.19 -34.81
N VAL A 17 8.31 -10.67 -34.39
CA VAL A 17 8.11 -9.21 -34.37
C VAL A 17 9.16 -8.58 -33.47
N ASP A 18 9.75 -7.46 -33.89
CA ASP A 18 10.72 -6.70 -33.10
C ASP A 18 10.16 -6.44 -31.68
N PRO A 19 10.90 -6.80 -30.61
CA PRO A 19 10.45 -6.55 -29.25
C PRO A 19 10.15 -5.08 -28.96
N VAL A 20 10.88 -4.15 -29.57
CA VAL A 20 10.65 -2.72 -29.41
C VAL A 20 9.26 -2.34 -29.91
N VAL A 21 8.84 -2.90 -31.05
CA VAL A 21 7.49 -2.72 -31.58
C VAL A 21 6.43 -3.23 -30.59
N LEU A 22 6.65 -4.40 -29.98
CA LEU A 22 5.71 -4.95 -29.00
C LEU A 22 5.56 -4.05 -27.76
N ILE A 23 6.67 -3.53 -27.25
CA ILE A 23 6.65 -2.58 -26.13
C ILE A 23 5.99 -1.27 -26.53
N LYS A 24 6.26 -0.74 -27.72
CA LYS A 24 5.61 0.47 -28.24
C LYS A 24 4.09 0.28 -28.37
N ILE A 25 3.62 -0.86 -28.86
CA ILE A 25 2.19 -1.19 -28.93
C ILE A 25 1.57 -1.22 -27.52
N ALA A 26 2.24 -1.83 -26.55
CA ALA A 26 1.79 -1.83 -25.15
C ALA A 26 1.76 -0.41 -24.57
N LEU A 27 2.76 0.42 -24.86
CA LEU A 27 2.77 1.82 -24.45
C LEU A 27 1.61 2.60 -25.05
N ILE A 28 1.28 2.45 -26.34
CA ILE A 28 0.08 3.06 -26.94
C ILE A 28 -1.16 2.68 -26.13
N GLN A 29 -1.33 1.38 -25.87
CA GLN A 29 -2.47 0.88 -25.11
C GLN A 29 -2.62 1.61 -23.76
N TYR A 30 -1.55 1.64 -22.96
CA TYR A 30 -1.62 2.19 -21.61
C TYR A 30 -1.55 3.72 -21.58
N LEU A 31 -0.86 4.38 -22.52
CA LEU A 31 -0.86 5.83 -22.65
C LEU A 31 -2.27 6.33 -22.96
N PHE A 32 -2.99 5.71 -23.88
CA PHE A 32 -4.33 6.18 -24.27
C PHE A 32 -5.48 5.48 -23.53
N GLY A 33 -5.17 4.59 -22.59
CA GLY A 33 -6.18 3.90 -21.77
C GLY A 33 -7.06 2.93 -22.57
N ILE A 34 -6.54 2.39 -23.68
CA ILE A 34 -7.27 1.48 -24.55
C ILE A 34 -7.44 0.14 -23.84
N ARG A 35 -8.69 -0.28 -23.64
CA ARG A 35 -9.00 -1.42 -22.75
C ARG A 35 -8.57 -2.78 -23.29
N SER A 36 -8.46 -2.91 -24.61
CA SER A 36 -8.26 -4.20 -25.27
C SER A 36 -7.15 -4.12 -26.29
N MET A 37 -6.24 -5.09 -26.28
CA MET A 37 -5.21 -5.21 -27.30
C MET A 37 -5.80 -5.34 -28.71
N ARG A 38 -7.00 -5.95 -28.85
CA ARG A 38 -7.71 -5.99 -30.15
C ARG A 38 -8.07 -4.60 -30.64
N GLN A 39 -8.57 -3.75 -29.73
CA GLN A 39 -8.90 -2.37 -30.03
C GLN A 39 -7.64 -1.56 -30.32
N THR A 40 -6.55 -1.77 -29.56
CA THR A 40 -5.25 -1.13 -29.82
C THR A 40 -4.75 -1.43 -31.23
N ILE A 41 -4.77 -2.70 -31.66
CA ILE A 41 -4.35 -3.07 -33.02
C ILE A 41 -5.27 -2.43 -34.07
N LYS A 42 -6.59 -2.44 -33.87
CA LYS A 42 -7.55 -1.80 -34.79
C LYS A 42 -7.32 -0.29 -34.91
N GLU A 43 -6.94 0.38 -33.82
CA GLU A 43 -6.58 1.79 -33.86
C GLU A 43 -5.23 2.03 -34.55
N ILE A 44 -4.24 1.14 -34.35
CA ILE A 44 -2.96 1.23 -35.08
C ILE A 44 -3.18 1.02 -36.58
N GLU A 45 -4.14 0.20 -37.00
CA GLU A 45 -4.47 -0.01 -38.42
C GLU A 45 -4.90 1.29 -39.12
N THR A 46 -5.60 2.18 -38.42
CA THR A 46 -6.18 3.40 -39.01
C THR A 46 -5.48 4.69 -38.59
N ASN A 47 -4.72 4.70 -37.50
CA ASN A 47 -4.08 5.90 -36.96
C ASN A 47 -2.63 6.04 -37.43
N VAL A 48 -2.39 7.01 -38.31
CA VAL A 48 -1.06 7.30 -38.90
C VAL A 48 -0.01 7.60 -37.83
N ALA A 49 -0.35 8.34 -36.77
CA ALA A 49 0.58 8.69 -35.70
C ALA A 49 1.03 7.45 -34.91
N TYR A 50 0.12 6.50 -34.70
CA TYR A 50 0.47 5.23 -34.04
C TYR A 50 1.39 4.39 -34.91
N ARG A 51 1.12 4.31 -36.23
CA ARG A 51 1.99 3.60 -37.19
C ARG A 51 3.38 4.20 -37.26
N TRP A 52 3.47 5.53 -37.35
CA TRP A 52 4.74 6.25 -37.30
C TRP A 52 5.51 5.95 -36.02
N PHE A 53 4.85 5.99 -34.85
CA PHE A 53 5.50 5.70 -33.56
C PHE A 53 6.08 4.29 -33.51
N ILE A 54 5.33 3.28 -33.97
CA ILE A 54 5.82 1.89 -34.01
C ILE A 54 6.83 1.63 -35.13
N GLY A 55 7.00 2.55 -36.08
CA GLY A 55 7.93 2.42 -37.21
C GLY A 55 7.38 1.60 -38.37
N TYR A 56 6.06 1.56 -38.55
CA TYR A 56 5.41 0.83 -39.65
C TYR A 56 4.93 1.79 -40.74
N SER A 57 5.15 1.45 -42.01
CA SER A 57 4.57 2.18 -43.16
C SER A 57 3.06 1.96 -43.25
N LEU A 58 2.31 2.72 -44.07
CA LEU A 58 0.84 2.56 -44.18
C LEU A 58 0.41 1.21 -44.79
N THR A 59 1.24 0.63 -45.66
CA THR A 59 0.94 -0.58 -46.42
C THR A 59 1.37 -1.87 -45.70
N GLU A 60 2.24 -1.78 -44.70
CA GLU A 60 2.70 -2.93 -43.93
C GLU A 60 1.58 -3.57 -43.10
N LYS A 61 1.67 -4.89 -42.91
CA LYS A 61 0.72 -5.61 -42.08
C LYS A 61 1.12 -5.50 -40.61
N ILE A 62 0.21 -5.01 -39.76
CA ILE A 62 0.44 -4.89 -38.32
C ILE A 62 0.40 -6.27 -37.66
N PRO A 63 1.21 -6.52 -36.60
CA PRO A 63 1.13 -7.73 -35.82
C PRO A 63 -0.29 -8.02 -35.30
N HIS A 64 -0.69 -9.28 -35.40
CA HIS A 64 -1.96 -9.72 -34.84
C HIS A 64 -1.99 -9.55 -33.31
N PHE A 65 -3.15 -9.20 -32.73
CA PHE A 65 -3.27 -8.89 -31.29
C PHE A 65 -2.82 -10.02 -30.35
N THR A 66 -2.85 -11.27 -30.81
CA THR A 66 -2.39 -12.44 -30.03
C THR A 66 -0.87 -12.48 -29.87
N THR A 67 -0.11 -11.79 -30.74
CA THR A 67 1.36 -11.78 -30.71
C THR A 67 1.88 -11.21 -29.40
N PHE A 68 1.27 -10.15 -28.88
CA PHE A 68 1.64 -9.58 -27.58
C PHE A 68 1.41 -10.59 -26.44
N GLY A 69 0.22 -11.18 -26.37
CA GLY A 69 -0.12 -12.15 -25.32
C GLY A 69 0.78 -13.40 -25.34
N LYS A 70 1.12 -13.89 -26.54
CA LYS A 70 2.02 -15.05 -26.70
C LYS A 70 3.47 -14.71 -26.31
N ASN A 71 3.98 -13.54 -26.70
CA ASN A 71 5.33 -13.12 -26.31
C ASN A 71 5.42 -12.81 -24.82
N TYR A 72 4.37 -12.27 -24.21
CA TYR A 72 4.32 -12.10 -22.77
C TYR A 72 4.53 -13.42 -22.03
N VAL A 73 3.73 -14.45 -22.35
CA VAL A 73 3.82 -15.77 -21.69
C VAL A 73 5.16 -16.46 -21.99
N ARG A 74 5.69 -16.31 -23.20
CA ARG A 74 6.90 -17.04 -23.61
C ARG A 74 8.21 -16.37 -23.21
N ARG A 75 8.23 -15.04 -23.07
CA ARG A 75 9.48 -14.26 -23.02
C ARG A 75 9.55 -13.25 -21.87
N PHE A 76 8.42 -12.70 -21.44
CA PHE A 76 8.41 -11.65 -20.41
C PHE A 76 7.90 -12.14 -19.05
N GLU A 77 7.32 -13.33 -18.98
CA GLU A 77 6.90 -13.96 -17.73
C GLU A 77 8.13 -14.27 -16.86
N GLY A 78 8.12 -13.80 -15.61
CA GLY A 78 9.26 -13.93 -14.69
C GLY A 78 10.39 -12.91 -14.86
N THR A 79 10.34 -12.05 -15.89
CA THR A 79 11.32 -10.97 -16.09
C THR A 79 10.96 -9.71 -15.30
N ASN A 80 11.97 -8.88 -15.00
CA ASN A 80 11.83 -7.56 -14.37
C ASN A 80 11.70 -6.41 -15.40
N LEU A 81 11.58 -6.73 -16.69
CA LEU A 81 11.60 -5.77 -17.81
C LEU A 81 10.71 -4.53 -17.60
N PHE A 82 9.47 -4.73 -17.13
CA PHE A 82 8.53 -3.62 -16.93
C PHE A 82 8.90 -2.74 -15.74
N GLU A 83 9.52 -3.32 -14.70
CA GLU A 83 10.07 -2.55 -13.58
C GLU A 83 11.29 -1.73 -14.04
N GLU A 84 12.12 -2.28 -14.92
CA GLU A 84 13.26 -1.55 -15.49
C GLU A 84 12.83 -0.39 -16.40
N ILE A 85 11.82 -0.61 -17.26
CA ILE A 85 11.23 0.47 -18.07
C ILE A 85 10.69 1.58 -17.19
N PHE A 86 9.92 1.23 -16.16
CA PHE A 86 9.40 2.19 -15.18
C PHE A 86 10.54 2.97 -14.50
N THR A 87 11.55 2.24 -14.00
CA THR A 87 12.71 2.83 -13.30
C THR A 87 13.49 3.76 -14.21
N ARG A 88 13.68 3.40 -15.49
CA ARG A 88 14.38 4.25 -16.46
C ARG A 88 13.63 5.56 -16.73
N ILE A 89 12.31 5.51 -16.86
CA ILE A 89 11.46 6.71 -17.01
C ILE A 89 11.52 7.57 -15.76
N LEU A 90 11.50 6.94 -14.59
CA LEU A 90 11.58 7.65 -13.32
C LEU A 90 12.93 8.36 -13.16
N LYS A 91 14.05 7.66 -13.44
CA LYS A 91 15.40 8.23 -13.45
C LYS A 91 15.51 9.43 -14.39
N GLU A 92 14.87 9.38 -15.55
CA GLU A 92 14.87 10.50 -16.50
C GLU A 92 14.17 11.76 -15.93
N ALA A 93 13.10 11.58 -15.14
CA ALA A 93 12.43 12.65 -14.41
C ALA A 93 13.26 13.15 -13.20
N MET A 94 13.94 12.25 -12.49
CA MET A 94 14.86 12.61 -11.40
C MET A 94 16.06 13.42 -11.90
N ASN A 95 16.69 13.00 -13.00
CA ASN A 95 17.84 13.69 -13.61
C ASN A 95 17.50 15.13 -14.01
N ARG A 96 16.23 15.41 -14.32
CA ARG A 96 15.71 16.74 -14.63
C ARG A 96 15.18 17.52 -13.42
N ARG A 97 15.28 16.95 -12.23
CA ARG A 97 14.79 17.55 -10.97
C ARG A 97 13.29 17.87 -10.99
N PHE A 98 12.50 17.06 -11.70
CA PHE A 98 11.04 17.20 -11.71
C PHE A 98 10.36 16.50 -10.52
N ILE A 99 11.12 15.68 -9.79
CA ILE A 99 10.66 14.89 -8.66
C ILE A 99 11.17 15.53 -7.37
N GLU A 100 10.28 15.69 -6.39
CA GLU A 100 10.60 16.15 -5.03
C GLU A 100 10.52 14.98 -4.04
N PRO A 101 11.63 14.25 -3.79
CA PRO A 101 11.63 13.04 -2.96
C PRO A 101 11.46 13.33 -1.46
N ASP A 102 11.49 14.60 -1.05
CA ASP A 102 11.47 15.04 0.35
C ASP A 102 10.22 14.57 1.09
N VAL A 103 9.08 14.53 0.39
CA VAL A 103 7.80 14.10 0.95
C VAL A 103 7.17 13.02 0.08
N MET A 104 6.92 11.86 0.66
CA MET A 104 6.25 10.75 -0.02
C MET A 104 4.81 10.62 0.46
N PHE A 105 3.88 10.53 -0.49
CA PHE A 105 2.50 10.17 -0.25
C PHE A 105 2.33 8.69 -0.57
N MET A 106 1.94 7.90 0.42
CA MET A 106 1.73 6.46 0.27
C MET A 106 0.30 6.09 0.57
N ASP A 107 -0.30 5.33 -0.33
CA ASP A 107 -1.68 4.90 -0.22
C ASP A 107 -1.92 3.64 -1.06
N SER A 108 -3.08 3.01 -0.90
CA SER A 108 -3.51 1.90 -1.74
C SER A 108 -4.87 2.13 -2.35
N THR A 109 -5.10 1.48 -3.49
CA THR A 109 -6.42 1.40 -4.09
C THR A 109 -6.76 -0.02 -4.48
N HIS A 110 -7.99 -0.42 -4.18
CA HIS A 110 -8.53 -1.70 -4.62
C HIS A 110 -9.03 -1.59 -6.07
N VAL A 111 -8.65 -2.55 -6.90
CA VAL A 111 -9.10 -2.73 -8.29
C VAL A 111 -9.74 -4.11 -8.42
N LYS A 112 -10.94 -4.16 -9.02
CA LYS A 112 -11.69 -5.39 -9.19
C LYS A 112 -10.93 -6.37 -10.07
N ALA A 113 -10.76 -7.60 -9.61
CA ALA A 113 -10.13 -8.66 -10.39
C ALA A 113 -11.07 -9.19 -11.48
N SER A 114 -10.51 -9.74 -12.56
CA SER A 114 -11.24 -10.52 -13.58
C SER A 114 -11.66 -11.91 -13.03
N ALA A 115 -12.39 -11.92 -11.91
CA ALA A 115 -12.89 -13.11 -11.24
C ALA A 115 -14.34 -12.93 -10.77
N ASN A 116 -15.12 -14.01 -10.85
CA ASN A 116 -16.51 -13.99 -10.41
C ASN A 116 -16.60 -14.21 -8.89
N LYS A 117 -17.22 -13.27 -8.16
CA LYS A 117 -17.40 -13.32 -6.71
C LYS A 117 -18.16 -14.55 -6.18
N LYS A 118 -18.93 -15.23 -7.04
CA LYS A 118 -19.70 -16.44 -6.70
C LYS A 118 -18.93 -17.74 -6.99
N LYS A 119 -17.79 -17.68 -7.71
CA LYS A 119 -16.98 -18.86 -8.06
C LYS A 119 -15.71 -18.88 -7.21
N TYR A 120 -15.79 -19.56 -6.07
CA TYR A 120 -14.69 -19.71 -5.14
C TYR A 120 -14.72 -21.05 -4.42
N ILE A 121 -13.54 -21.48 -3.99
CA ILE A 121 -13.37 -22.56 -3.02
C ILE A 121 -12.94 -21.93 -1.69
N LYS A 122 -13.29 -22.58 -0.60
CA LYS A 122 -12.79 -22.18 0.72
C LYS A 122 -11.49 -22.94 0.97
N ARG A 123 -10.44 -22.21 1.29
CA ARG A 123 -9.12 -22.77 1.57
C ARG A 123 -8.67 -22.32 2.94
N VAL A 124 -8.18 -23.27 3.72
CA VAL A 124 -7.53 -22.98 5.00
C VAL A 124 -6.08 -22.64 4.70
N VAL A 125 -5.66 -21.45 5.08
CA VAL A 125 -4.30 -20.96 4.85
C VAL A 125 -3.74 -20.50 6.19
N GLU A 126 -2.46 -20.77 6.41
CA GLU A 126 -1.73 -20.22 7.57
C GLU A 126 -1.80 -18.68 7.50
N ALA A 127 -2.13 -18.05 8.62
CA ALA A 127 -2.06 -16.61 8.73
C ALA A 127 -0.60 -16.18 8.52
N GLN A 128 -0.37 -15.30 7.55
CA GLN A 128 0.95 -14.75 7.31
C GLN A 128 1.43 -14.01 8.54
N THR A 129 2.63 -14.35 9.01
CA THR A 129 3.31 -13.62 10.06
C THR A 129 3.62 -12.21 9.55
N ARG A 130 3.33 -11.21 10.37
CA ARG A 130 3.67 -9.82 10.07
C ARG A 130 5.20 -9.71 10.02
N SER A 131 5.75 -8.94 9.08
CA SER A 131 7.20 -8.77 8.95
C SER A 131 7.88 -8.26 10.23
N TYR A 132 7.14 -7.56 11.08
CA TYR A 132 7.61 -7.01 12.35
C TYR A 132 7.27 -7.86 13.58
N GLN A 133 6.70 -9.04 13.40
CA GLN A 133 6.28 -9.88 14.52
C GLN A 133 7.47 -10.30 15.38
N GLU A 134 8.62 -10.59 14.77
CA GLU A 134 9.83 -10.99 15.49
C GLU A 134 10.35 -9.87 16.39
N GLN A 135 10.43 -8.64 15.85
CA GLN A 135 10.80 -7.45 16.62
C GLN A 135 9.80 -7.18 17.75
N LEU A 136 8.50 -7.29 17.47
CA LEU A 136 7.47 -7.11 18.49
C LEU A 136 7.59 -8.16 19.60
N ASP A 137 7.79 -9.42 19.25
CA ASP A 137 7.92 -10.53 20.20
C ASP A 137 9.18 -10.39 21.05
N GLN A 138 10.27 -9.82 20.51
CA GLN A 138 11.47 -9.49 21.28
C GLN A 138 11.17 -8.38 22.30
N GLU A 139 10.59 -7.26 21.88
CA GLU A 139 10.28 -6.14 22.78
C GLU A 139 9.23 -6.53 23.85
N ILE A 140 8.26 -7.40 23.50
CA ILE A 140 7.32 -7.99 24.49
C ILE A 140 8.07 -8.83 25.52
N ARG A 141 9.05 -9.64 25.11
CA ARG A 141 9.85 -10.47 26.03
C ARG A 141 10.65 -9.60 27.00
N GLU A 142 11.30 -8.56 26.50
CA GLU A 142 12.07 -7.61 27.31
C GLU A 142 11.18 -6.87 28.32
N ASP A 143 10.02 -6.37 27.87
CA ASP A 143 9.04 -5.69 28.74
C ASP A 143 8.51 -6.62 29.84
N ARG A 144 8.16 -7.87 29.49
CA ARG A 144 7.69 -8.87 30.47
C ARG A 144 8.79 -9.25 31.47
N LYS A 145 10.05 -9.36 31.02
CA LYS A 145 11.20 -9.63 31.90
C LYS A 145 11.42 -8.49 32.89
N LYS A 146 11.36 -7.23 32.43
CA LYS A 146 11.45 -6.04 33.30
C LYS A 146 10.34 -6.03 34.36
N GLN A 147 9.14 -6.48 34.00
CA GLN A 147 7.97 -6.57 34.89
C GLN A 147 7.90 -7.87 35.70
N GLY A 148 8.93 -8.73 35.66
CA GLY A 148 8.98 -10.00 36.40
C GLY A 148 7.93 -11.04 35.97
N LYS A 149 7.40 -10.96 34.75
CA LYS A 149 6.41 -11.89 34.19
C LYS A 149 7.08 -12.98 33.36
N LYS A 150 6.52 -14.20 33.40
CA LYS A 150 6.98 -15.32 32.56
C LYS A 150 6.82 -15.04 31.08
N GLU A 151 7.75 -15.54 30.27
CA GLU A 151 7.65 -15.46 28.82
C GLU A 151 6.46 -16.27 28.29
N PHE A 152 5.99 -15.88 27.11
CA PHE A 152 4.95 -16.63 26.42
C PHE A 152 5.55 -17.83 25.70
N ALA A 153 4.86 -18.97 25.74
CA ALA A 153 5.16 -20.09 24.86
C ALA A 153 5.03 -19.66 23.38
N PRO A 154 5.82 -20.27 22.47
CA PRO A 154 5.77 -19.97 21.05
C PRO A 154 4.36 -20.12 20.49
N LYS A 155 3.99 -19.22 19.56
CA LYS A 155 2.64 -19.17 19.02
C LYS A 155 2.45 -20.29 18.00
N THR A 156 1.42 -21.12 18.19
CA THR A 156 0.96 -22.04 17.15
C THR A 156 0.45 -21.21 15.97
N LYS A 157 0.82 -21.59 14.75
CA LYS A 157 0.39 -20.89 13.55
C LYS A 157 -1.14 -20.89 13.48
N GLU A 158 -1.73 -19.70 13.52
CA GLU A 158 -3.16 -19.55 13.33
C GLU A 158 -3.51 -19.85 11.88
N VAL A 159 -4.54 -20.65 11.68
CA VAL A 159 -5.11 -20.90 10.36
C VAL A 159 -6.35 -20.05 10.17
N ARG A 160 -6.49 -19.49 8.98
CA ARG A 160 -7.67 -18.72 8.57
C ARG A 160 -8.29 -19.32 7.33
N GLU A 161 -9.61 -19.35 7.30
CA GLU A 161 -10.36 -19.72 6.11
C GLU A 161 -10.44 -18.51 5.18
N ILE A 162 -9.92 -18.63 3.96
CA ILE A 162 -10.03 -17.62 2.91
C ILE A 162 -10.87 -18.14 1.75
N LYS A 163 -11.51 -17.22 1.02
CA LYS A 163 -12.16 -17.52 -0.25
C LYS A 163 -11.15 -17.35 -1.37
N GLU A 164 -10.80 -18.44 -2.04
CA GLU A 164 -9.88 -18.47 -3.17
C GLU A 164 -10.69 -18.58 -4.47
N SER A 165 -10.42 -17.72 -5.45
CA SER A 165 -11.14 -17.80 -6.73
C SER A 165 -10.67 -19.01 -7.54
N THR A 166 -11.60 -19.74 -8.16
CA THR A 166 -11.25 -20.85 -9.07
C THR A 166 -10.63 -20.37 -10.39
N VAL A 167 -10.78 -19.09 -10.73
CA VAL A 167 -10.34 -18.51 -12.00
C VAL A 167 -9.07 -17.68 -11.84
N ASP A 168 -8.94 -16.98 -10.72
CA ASP A 168 -7.76 -16.18 -10.39
C ASP A 168 -7.39 -16.34 -8.89
N PRO A 169 -6.69 -17.44 -8.53
CA PRO A 169 -6.39 -17.77 -7.14
C PRO A 169 -5.59 -16.70 -6.39
N ASP A 170 -4.79 -15.92 -7.11
CA ASP A 170 -3.93 -14.88 -6.55
C ASP A 170 -4.73 -13.60 -6.18
N SER A 171 -6.00 -13.51 -6.58
CA SER A 171 -6.86 -12.38 -6.22
C SER A 171 -7.44 -12.55 -4.82
N GLY A 172 -7.46 -11.45 -4.05
CA GLY A 172 -7.96 -11.47 -2.68
C GLY A 172 -9.46 -11.18 -2.61
N TYR A 173 -10.20 -11.95 -1.80
CA TYR A 173 -11.61 -11.65 -1.56
C TYR A 173 -11.75 -10.43 -0.64
N TYR A 174 -12.19 -9.31 -1.22
CA TYR A 174 -12.31 -8.03 -0.56
C TYR A 174 -13.78 -7.72 -0.24
N VAL A 175 -14.00 -7.18 0.97
CA VAL A 175 -15.31 -6.74 1.45
C VAL A 175 -15.14 -5.32 1.96
N LYS A 176 -15.69 -4.34 1.23
CA LYS A 176 -15.73 -2.95 1.69
C LYS A 176 -16.93 -2.74 2.62
N ASN A 177 -18.12 -2.99 2.09
CA ASN A 177 -19.42 -2.92 2.77
C ASN A 177 -20.27 -4.14 2.37
N GLU A 178 -21.49 -4.29 2.91
CA GLU A 178 -22.38 -5.41 2.58
C GLU A 178 -22.64 -5.60 1.06
N GLN A 179 -22.65 -4.50 0.30
CA GLN A 179 -22.93 -4.49 -1.14
C GLN A 179 -21.68 -4.74 -2.01
N GLU A 180 -20.49 -4.33 -1.56
CA GLU A 180 -19.24 -4.39 -2.33
C GLU A 180 -18.36 -5.57 -1.89
N ARG A 181 -18.85 -6.79 -2.18
CA ARG A 181 -18.08 -8.04 -2.02
C ARG A 181 -17.56 -8.50 -3.38
N GLN A 182 -16.24 -8.53 -3.56
CA GLN A 182 -15.62 -8.92 -4.83
C GLN A 182 -14.19 -9.43 -4.67
N PHE A 183 -13.71 -10.17 -5.65
CA PHE A 183 -12.27 -10.42 -5.78
C PHE A 183 -11.57 -9.16 -6.30
N ALA A 184 -10.46 -8.80 -5.68
CA ALA A 184 -9.72 -7.57 -5.99
C ALA A 184 -8.21 -7.76 -5.78
N TYR A 185 -7.46 -6.85 -6.38
CA TYR A 185 -6.05 -6.59 -6.07
C TYR A 185 -5.94 -5.19 -5.47
N SER A 186 -5.05 -5.05 -4.49
CA SER A 186 -4.67 -3.78 -3.89
C SER A 186 -3.40 -3.26 -4.56
N PHE A 187 -3.49 -2.09 -5.15
CA PHE A 187 -2.37 -1.39 -5.77
C PHE A 187 -1.86 -0.39 -4.75
N HIS A 188 -0.73 -0.72 -4.12
CA HIS A 188 -0.03 0.15 -3.19
C HIS A 188 0.96 0.99 -3.98
N THR A 189 0.98 2.29 -3.75
CA THR A 189 1.78 3.22 -4.56
C THR A 189 2.33 4.34 -3.69
N GLY A 190 3.55 4.76 -4.00
CA GLY A 190 4.15 5.99 -3.48
C GLY A 190 4.23 7.04 -4.58
N CYS A 191 3.88 8.29 -4.28
CA CYS A 191 4.11 9.42 -5.18
C CYS A 191 4.71 10.62 -4.45
N ASP A 192 5.31 11.52 -5.21
CA ASP A 192 5.87 12.78 -4.71
C ASP A 192 4.83 13.92 -4.69
N ARG A 193 5.26 15.11 -4.28
CA ARG A 193 4.45 16.34 -4.27
C ARG A 193 3.92 16.75 -5.65
N ASN A 194 4.64 16.40 -6.71
CA ASN A 194 4.28 16.69 -8.09
C ASN A 194 3.41 15.57 -8.72
N GLY A 195 3.13 14.51 -7.95
CA GLY A 195 2.32 13.37 -8.32
C GLY A 195 3.00 12.43 -9.33
N PHE A 196 4.33 12.48 -9.48
CA PHE A 196 5.10 11.41 -10.11
C PHE A 196 5.02 10.16 -9.23
N VAL A 197 4.76 9.02 -9.86
CA VAL A 197 4.73 7.74 -9.17
C VAL A 197 6.16 7.28 -8.97
N LEU A 198 6.55 7.07 -7.72
CA LEU A 198 7.91 6.69 -7.33
C LEU A 198 8.10 5.16 -7.31
N GLY A 199 7.01 4.43 -7.10
CA GLY A 199 7.01 2.97 -7.11
C GLY A 199 5.65 2.41 -6.74
N ALA A 200 5.42 1.14 -7.07
CA ALA A 200 4.18 0.44 -6.73
C ALA A 200 4.37 -1.06 -6.50
N MET A 201 3.47 -1.62 -5.70
CA MET A 201 3.35 -3.06 -5.42
C MET A 201 1.88 -3.47 -5.50
N VAL A 202 1.61 -4.58 -6.17
CA VAL A 202 0.28 -5.18 -6.26
C VAL A 202 0.20 -6.36 -5.32
N GLU A 203 -0.75 -6.34 -4.40
CA GLU A 203 -1.04 -7.44 -3.48
C GLU A 203 -2.49 -7.92 -3.62
N PRO A 204 -2.81 -9.15 -3.18
CA PRO A 204 -4.19 -9.60 -3.07
C PRO A 204 -5.04 -8.67 -2.19
N GLY A 205 -6.28 -8.38 -2.59
CA GLY A 205 -7.16 -7.43 -1.91
C GLY A 205 -7.62 -7.81 -0.49
N ASN A 206 -7.21 -8.97 0.02
CA ASN A 206 -7.45 -9.41 1.41
C ASN A 206 -6.22 -9.22 2.32
N ILE A 207 -5.10 -8.74 1.78
CA ILE A 207 -3.94 -8.33 2.56
C ILE A 207 -4.18 -6.91 3.08
N HIS A 208 -3.91 -6.70 4.37
CA HIS A 208 -4.09 -5.39 4.99
C HIS A 208 -2.92 -4.47 4.63
N ASP A 209 -3.24 -3.21 4.33
CA ASP A 209 -2.30 -2.18 3.87
C ASP A 209 -1.03 -2.05 4.73
N SER A 210 -1.19 -2.11 6.05
CA SER A 210 -0.07 -2.01 6.99
C SER A 210 0.98 -3.12 6.88
N GLN A 211 0.65 -4.27 6.27
CA GLN A 211 1.60 -5.36 6.04
C GLN A 211 2.48 -5.11 4.80
N VAL A 212 1.96 -4.36 3.83
CA VAL A 212 2.65 -4.07 2.56
C VAL A 212 3.52 -2.81 2.68
N PHE A 213 3.14 -1.90 3.57
CA PHE A 213 3.85 -0.63 3.81
C PHE A 213 5.37 -0.77 3.92
N PRO A 214 5.95 -1.70 4.73
CA PRO A 214 7.39 -1.73 4.95
C PRO A 214 8.17 -2.13 3.70
N ALA A 215 7.65 -3.12 2.97
CA ALA A 215 8.24 -3.55 1.71
C ALA A 215 8.17 -2.43 0.65
N LEU A 216 7.02 -1.76 0.54
CA LEU A 216 6.87 -0.64 -0.38
C LEU A 216 7.78 0.53 0.01
N TYR A 217 7.81 0.90 1.29
CA TYR A 217 8.64 1.98 1.81
C TYR A 217 10.13 1.73 1.55
N GLN A 218 10.61 0.50 1.80
CA GLN A 218 11.99 0.13 1.48
C GLN A 218 12.29 0.22 -0.02
N LYS A 219 11.39 -0.31 -0.87
CA LYS A 219 11.53 -0.19 -2.34
C LYS A 219 11.61 1.27 -2.80
N LEU A 220 10.81 2.15 -2.20
CA LEU A 220 10.82 3.58 -2.50
C LEU A 220 12.14 4.23 -2.07
N LYS A 221 12.62 3.92 -0.86
CA LYS A 221 13.92 4.40 -0.36
C LYS A 221 15.07 3.98 -1.27
N ASP A 222 15.09 2.72 -1.71
CA ASP A 222 16.13 2.21 -2.60
C ASP A 222 16.10 2.90 -3.97
N THR A 223 14.93 3.38 -4.39
CA THR A 223 14.74 3.99 -5.72
C THR A 223 15.06 5.49 -5.72
N VAL A 224 14.55 6.25 -4.75
CA VAL A 224 14.63 7.72 -4.75
C VAL A 224 15.34 8.32 -3.54
N GLY A 225 15.80 7.50 -2.60
CA GLY A 225 16.42 7.93 -1.35
C GLY A 225 15.42 8.08 -0.20
N LYS A 226 15.97 8.37 0.99
CA LYS A 226 15.21 8.51 2.23
C LYS A 226 14.45 9.85 2.25
N PRO A 227 13.12 9.84 2.46
CA PRO A 227 12.34 11.08 2.55
C PRO A 227 12.49 11.76 3.92
N THR A 228 12.13 13.03 3.99
CA THR A 228 12.01 13.78 5.26
C THR A 228 10.67 13.53 5.95
N ALA A 229 9.60 13.29 5.18
CA ALA A 229 8.27 13.03 5.69
C ALA A 229 7.51 12.00 4.84
N VAL A 230 6.65 11.21 5.47
CA VAL A 230 5.78 10.24 4.78
C VAL A 230 4.33 10.48 5.21
N ALA A 231 3.48 10.76 4.23
CA ALA A 231 2.06 10.98 4.41
C ALA A 231 1.26 9.74 4.04
N VAL A 232 0.42 9.28 4.96
CA VAL A 232 -0.34 8.03 4.82
C VAL A 232 -1.80 8.19 5.24
N ASP A 233 -2.66 7.25 4.82
CA ASP A 233 -4.06 7.22 5.26
C ASP A 233 -4.24 6.67 6.68
N ALA A 234 -5.47 6.78 7.20
CA ALA A 234 -5.91 6.20 8.45
C ALA A 234 -5.74 4.67 8.51
N GLY A 235 -5.76 3.98 7.36
CA GLY A 235 -5.47 2.54 7.25
C GLY A 235 -4.03 2.16 7.61
N TYR A 236 -3.09 3.10 7.46
CA TYR A 236 -1.67 2.93 7.77
C TYR A 236 -1.30 3.44 9.17
N LYS A 237 -2.22 4.11 9.88
CA LYS A 237 -1.99 4.58 11.25
C LYS A 237 -1.94 3.41 12.23
N THR A 238 -0.75 2.82 12.35
CA THR A 238 -0.45 1.69 13.23
C THR A 238 0.78 1.99 14.09
N PRO A 239 0.89 1.42 15.31
CA PRO A 239 2.05 1.64 16.17
C PRO A 239 3.37 1.29 15.48
N PHE A 240 3.37 0.20 14.70
CA PHE A 240 4.55 -0.24 13.96
C PHE A 240 5.01 0.78 12.92
N ILE A 241 4.11 1.29 12.07
CA ILE A 241 4.48 2.23 11.01
C ILE A 241 4.96 3.56 11.62
N ALA A 242 4.32 4.02 12.69
CA ALA A 242 4.76 5.23 13.39
C ALA A 242 6.17 5.05 13.97
N LYS A 243 6.43 3.92 14.64
CA LYS A 243 7.75 3.57 15.17
C LYS A 243 8.80 3.48 14.06
N LEU A 244 8.52 2.72 13.00
CA LEU A 244 9.42 2.56 11.86
C LEU A 244 9.86 3.91 11.26
N LEU A 245 8.91 4.82 11.08
CA LEU A 245 9.22 6.15 10.52
C LEU A 245 10.05 6.99 11.51
N LEU A 246 9.68 7.01 12.80
CA LEU A 246 10.39 7.80 13.81
C LEU A 246 11.80 7.26 14.11
N ASP A 247 11.97 5.93 14.17
CA ASP A 247 13.27 5.27 14.34
C ASP A 247 14.20 5.62 13.17
N GLU A 248 13.65 5.72 11.97
CA GLU A 248 14.37 6.23 10.80
C GLU A 248 14.45 7.75 10.74
N GLN A 249 14.04 8.53 11.74
CA GLN A 249 14.04 10.00 11.71
C GLN A 249 13.26 10.59 10.52
N VAL A 250 12.21 9.89 10.08
CA VAL A 250 11.28 10.33 9.04
C VAL A 250 10.00 10.78 9.69
N ARG A 251 9.55 11.99 9.36
CA ARG A 251 8.38 12.60 9.99
C ARG A 251 7.09 11.89 9.56
N PRO A 252 6.35 11.24 10.47
CA PRO A 252 5.06 10.62 10.14
C PRO A 252 3.98 11.71 9.97
N VAL A 253 3.29 11.69 8.84
CA VAL A 253 2.14 12.55 8.56
C VAL A 253 0.88 11.68 8.48
N MET A 254 0.23 11.50 9.63
CA MET A 254 -0.92 10.61 9.79
C MET A 254 -2.19 11.38 10.17
N PRO A 255 -3.38 10.93 9.74
CA PRO A 255 -4.63 11.62 10.05
C PRO A 255 -5.09 11.42 11.49
N TYR A 256 -6.09 12.23 11.87
CA TYR A 256 -6.86 12.01 13.08
C TYR A 256 -7.69 10.73 12.94
N LYS A 257 -7.67 9.90 13.97
CA LYS A 257 -8.55 8.72 14.07
C LYS A 257 -9.54 8.98 15.20
N ARG A 258 -10.83 9.01 14.86
CA ARG A 258 -11.87 9.23 15.85
C ARG A 258 -11.82 8.12 16.92
N PRO A 259 -11.87 8.47 18.22
CA PRO A 259 -11.98 7.50 19.29
C PRO A 259 -13.21 6.60 19.07
N MET A 260 -13.03 5.30 19.27
CA MET A 260 -14.10 4.30 19.16
C MET A 260 -14.87 4.12 20.48
N THR A 261 -14.53 4.90 21.52
CA THR A 261 -15.23 4.92 22.79
C THR A 261 -16.69 5.36 22.59
N LYS A 262 -17.62 4.69 23.28
CA LYS A 262 -19.04 5.07 23.28
C LYS A 262 -19.20 6.54 23.72
N LYS A 263 -20.22 7.22 23.18
CA LYS A 263 -20.60 8.55 23.67
C LYS A 263 -20.93 8.45 25.17
N GLU A 264 -20.63 9.51 25.94
CA GLU A 264 -20.83 9.61 27.40
C GLU A 264 -19.83 8.84 28.29
N PHE A 265 -18.94 8.03 27.68
CA PHE A 265 -17.87 7.37 28.43
C PHE A 265 -16.58 8.18 28.41
N PHE A 266 -15.80 8.06 29.49
CA PHE A 266 -14.47 8.64 29.57
C PHE A 266 -13.57 8.12 28.43
N ARG A 267 -12.95 9.06 27.73
CA ARG A 267 -12.04 8.86 26.62
C ARG A 267 -10.63 8.60 27.15
N LYS A 268 -9.76 8.04 26.29
CA LYS A 268 -8.39 7.68 26.68
C LYS A 268 -7.57 8.85 27.21
N HIS A 269 -7.75 10.06 26.66
CA HIS A 269 -7.00 11.26 27.10
C HIS A 269 -7.41 11.78 28.49
N GLU A 270 -8.53 11.32 29.04
CA GLU A 270 -8.94 11.65 30.41
C GLU A 270 -8.25 10.76 31.44
N TYR A 271 -7.50 9.74 30.97
CA TYR A 271 -6.62 8.93 31.81
C TYR A 271 -5.18 9.35 31.55
N VAL A 272 -4.51 9.82 32.59
CA VAL A 272 -3.13 10.30 32.49
C VAL A 272 -2.19 9.11 32.66
N TYR A 273 -1.24 8.96 31.75
CA TYR A 273 -0.19 7.94 31.88
C TYR A 273 1.00 8.52 32.65
N ASP A 274 1.38 7.87 33.74
CA ASP A 274 2.59 8.18 34.48
C ASP A 274 3.72 7.26 33.99
N VAL A 275 4.71 7.85 33.33
CA VAL A 275 5.87 7.15 32.76
C VAL A 275 6.80 6.62 33.84
N TYR A 276 6.94 7.35 34.96
CA TYR A 276 7.86 7.00 36.04
C TYR A 276 7.37 5.79 36.83
N TYR A 277 6.07 5.77 37.17
CA TYR A 277 5.45 4.68 37.92
C TYR A 277 4.87 3.56 37.04
N ASP A 278 4.91 3.71 35.70
CA ASP A 278 4.27 2.83 34.71
C ASP A 278 2.84 2.48 35.12
N CYS A 279 2.01 3.51 35.26
CA CYS A 279 0.61 3.36 35.66
C CYS A 279 -0.29 4.41 34.98
N TYR A 280 -1.60 4.18 35.02
CA TYR A 280 -2.58 5.19 34.60
C TYR A 280 -3.31 5.77 35.79
N LEU A 281 -3.54 7.08 35.78
CA LEU A 281 -4.41 7.76 36.74
C LEU A 281 -5.78 7.98 36.09
N CYS A 282 -6.84 7.65 36.81
CA CYS A 282 -8.20 7.92 36.34
C CYS A 282 -8.66 9.35 36.69
N PRO A 283 -9.81 9.81 36.16
CA PRO A 283 -10.39 11.12 36.51
C PRO A 283 -10.78 11.33 37.99
N GLN A 284 -10.58 10.32 38.84
CA GLN A 284 -10.78 10.36 40.30
C GLN A 284 -9.47 10.04 41.04
N ASP A 285 -8.33 10.27 40.38
CA ASP A 285 -6.98 10.12 40.90
C ASP A 285 -6.65 8.72 41.44
N GLN A 286 -7.41 7.70 41.02
CA GLN A 286 -7.13 6.32 41.35
C GLN A 286 -6.11 5.74 40.38
N VAL A 287 -5.13 5.02 40.94
CA VAL A 287 -4.07 4.35 40.18
C VAL A 287 -4.59 3.06 39.55
N LEU A 288 -4.32 2.90 38.26
CA LEU A 288 -4.49 1.68 37.48
C LEU A 288 -3.08 1.09 37.26
N PRO A 289 -2.62 0.16 38.12
CA PRO A 289 -1.31 -0.45 37.96
C PRO A 289 -1.25 -1.35 36.73
N TYR A 290 -0.02 -1.54 36.24
CA TYR A 290 0.29 -2.54 35.24
C TYR A 290 -0.14 -3.95 35.70
N ARG A 291 -0.81 -4.69 34.82
CA ARG A 291 -1.23 -6.09 35.06
C ARG A 291 -0.40 -7.09 34.28
N THR A 292 -0.33 -6.91 32.96
CA THR A 292 0.37 -7.79 32.03
C THR A 292 0.49 -7.14 30.65
N THR A 293 1.43 -7.61 29.85
CA THR A 293 1.55 -7.30 28.42
C THR A 293 0.98 -8.46 27.62
N THR A 294 0.06 -8.20 26.69
CA THR A 294 -0.55 -9.23 25.83
C THR A 294 0.42 -9.69 24.74
N ARG A 295 0.07 -10.77 24.03
CA ARG A 295 0.86 -11.30 22.91
C ARG A 295 0.87 -10.35 21.70
N GLU A 296 -0.12 -9.47 21.61
CA GLU A 296 -0.23 -8.47 20.54
C GLU A 296 0.50 -7.17 20.90
N GLY A 297 1.24 -7.12 22.01
CA GLY A 297 2.04 -5.95 22.40
C GLY A 297 1.30 -4.88 23.19
N TYR A 298 0.13 -5.20 23.78
CA TYR A 298 -0.60 -4.25 24.62
C TYR A 298 -0.32 -4.46 26.10
N LYS A 299 0.21 -3.44 26.77
CA LYS A 299 0.25 -3.32 28.23
C LYS A 299 -1.17 -3.07 28.74
N GLN A 300 -1.61 -3.91 29.67
CA GLN A 300 -2.91 -3.80 30.32
C GLN A 300 -2.76 -3.15 31.70
N TYR A 301 -3.52 -2.09 31.93
CA TYR A 301 -3.62 -1.40 33.22
C TYR A 301 -5.04 -1.55 33.74
N VAL A 302 -5.17 -1.93 35.01
CA VAL A 302 -6.46 -2.40 35.54
C VAL A 302 -6.78 -1.70 36.84
N SER A 303 -8.00 -1.18 36.95
CA SER A 303 -8.46 -0.52 38.17
C SER A 303 -8.80 -1.52 39.27
N ASN A 304 -8.74 -1.08 40.53
CA ASN A 304 -9.15 -1.90 41.67
C ASN A 304 -10.70 -1.98 41.74
N PRO A 305 -11.30 -3.18 41.60
CA PRO A 305 -12.75 -3.35 41.64
C PRO A 305 -13.39 -2.89 42.95
N LYS A 306 -12.68 -3.07 44.07
CA LYS A 306 -13.20 -2.74 45.41
C LYS A 306 -13.41 -1.24 45.58
N VAL A 307 -12.50 -0.44 45.01
CA VAL A 307 -12.60 1.03 45.02
C VAL A 307 -13.62 1.51 43.98
N CYS A 308 -13.63 0.88 42.80
CA CYS A 308 -14.49 1.32 41.70
C CYS A 308 -15.98 1.05 41.94
N LYS A 309 -16.34 0.05 42.77
CA LYS A 309 -17.74 -0.29 43.07
C LYS A 309 -18.53 0.90 43.63
N ASP A 310 -17.89 1.70 44.46
CA ASP A 310 -18.49 2.83 45.15
C ASP A 310 -18.14 4.18 44.48
N CYS A 311 -17.59 4.12 43.25
CA CYS A 311 -17.15 5.31 42.52
C CYS A 311 -18.35 6.10 41.94
N PRO A 312 -18.47 7.41 42.19
CA PRO A 312 -19.62 8.21 41.74
C PRO A 312 -19.71 8.31 40.22
N VAL A 313 -18.58 8.22 39.51
CA VAL A 313 -18.49 8.31 38.04
C VAL A 313 -18.40 6.95 37.35
N LEU A 314 -18.73 5.86 38.04
CA LEU A 314 -18.62 4.50 37.52
C LEU A 314 -19.40 4.30 36.22
N ALA A 315 -20.61 4.87 36.12
CA ALA A 315 -21.48 4.79 34.95
C ALA A 315 -20.83 5.37 33.68
N GLN A 316 -20.00 6.41 33.82
CA GLN A 316 -19.23 7.02 32.72
C GLN A 316 -17.89 6.31 32.49
N CYS A 317 -17.43 5.48 33.42
CA CYS A 317 -16.12 4.83 33.37
C CYS A 317 -16.16 3.44 32.68
N THR A 318 -17.02 2.54 33.15
CA THR A 318 -17.07 1.14 32.68
C THR A 318 -18.45 0.51 32.85
N GLN A 319 -18.82 -0.38 31.93
CA GLN A 319 -20.01 -1.26 32.03
C GLN A 319 -19.65 -2.68 32.48
N SER A 320 -18.43 -2.90 32.96
CA SER A 320 -18.00 -4.22 33.42
C SER A 320 -18.82 -4.67 34.62
N ARG A 321 -19.28 -5.92 34.59
CA ARG A 321 -19.96 -6.57 35.73
C ARG A 321 -19.10 -6.64 36.98
N SER A 322 -17.78 -6.66 36.83
CA SER A 322 -16.83 -6.66 37.94
C SER A 322 -16.38 -5.24 38.34
N HIS A 323 -17.06 -4.19 37.86
CA HIS A 323 -16.72 -2.78 38.10
C HIS A 323 -15.25 -2.43 37.81
N THR A 324 -14.65 -3.15 36.85
CA THR A 324 -13.22 -3.01 36.52
C THR A 324 -13.06 -2.21 35.24
N LYS A 325 -12.20 -1.19 35.27
CA LYS A 325 -11.72 -0.48 34.08
C LYS A 325 -10.42 -1.12 33.63
N GLN A 326 -10.31 -1.35 32.33
CA GLN A 326 -9.08 -1.80 31.68
C GLN A 326 -8.66 -0.78 30.64
N ILE A 327 -7.39 -0.40 30.66
CA ILE A 327 -6.76 0.47 29.67
C ILE A 327 -5.65 -0.32 29.00
N HIS A 328 -5.59 -0.20 27.67
CA HIS A 328 -4.60 -0.86 26.85
C HIS A 328 -3.70 0.21 26.23
N ARG A 329 -2.39 0.08 26.43
CA ARG A 329 -1.35 0.91 25.82
C ARG A 329 -0.43 0.00 25.01
N HIS A 330 -0.23 0.27 23.73
CA HIS A 330 0.73 -0.53 22.96
C HIS A 330 2.16 -0.25 23.46
N ILE A 331 3.10 -1.19 23.34
CA ILE A 331 4.52 -0.94 23.67
C ILE A 331 5.07 0.23 22.86
N TRP A 332 4.59 0.37 21.62
CA TRP A 332 4.92 1.47 20.69
C TRP A 332 3.89 2.62 20.71
N GLU A 333 3.15 2.81 21.80
CA GLU A 333 2.14 3.90 21.87
C GLU A 333 2.79 5.29 21.77
N GLU A 334 3.99 5.47 22.32
CA GLU A 334 4.72 6.75 22.28
C GLU A 334 4.91 7.24 20.84
N ALA A 335 5.20 6.32 19.91
CA ALA A 335 5.31 6.65 18.49
C ALA A 335 3.99 7.18 17.89
N LEU A 336 2.84 6.66 18.34
CA LEU A 336 1.53 7.16 17.93
C LEU A 336 1.19 8.50 18.58
N GLU A 337 1.57 8.69 19.84
CA GLU A 337 1.39 9.95 20.56
C GLU A 337 2.22 11.06 19.92
N GLU A 338 3.46 10.78 19.54
CA GLU A 338 4.30 11.72 18.78
C GLU A 338 3.69 12.01 17.41
N ALA A 339 3.26 11.00 16.65
CA ALA A 339 2.58 11.22 15.38
C ALA A 339 1.29 12.07 15.54
N GLU A 340 0.57 11.91 16.65
CA GLU A 340 -0.62 12.72 16.97
C GLU A 340 -0.25 14.15 17.34
N HIS A 341 0.82 14.36 18.11
CA HIS A 341 1.36 15.68 18.41
C HIS A 341 1.79 16.41 17.13
N LEU A 342 2.59 15.75 16.28
CA LEU A 342 3.05 16.27 15.01
C LEU A 342 1.89 16.65 14.09
N ARG A 343 0.75 15.96 14.12
CA ARG A 343 -0.45 16.29 13.33
C ARG A 343 -0.96 17.72 13.56
N HIS A 344 -0.74 18.29 14.74
CA HIS A 344 -1.18 19.65 15.05
C HIS A 344 -0.26 20.75 14.50
N THR A 345 0.97 20.39 14.12
CA THR A 345 1.94 21.31 13.51
C THR A 345 1.49 21.77 12.12
N GLU A 346 1.88 22.98 11.74
CA GLU A 346 1.54 23.57 10.43
C GLU A 346 2.09 22.73 9.28
N THR A 347 3.35 22.30 9.38
CA THR A 347 4.01 21.43 8.38
C THR A 347 3.21 20.15 8.09
N ASN A 348 2.70 19.47 9.12
CA ASN A 348 1.91 18.25 8.90
C ASN A 348 0.55 18.56 8.28
N LYS A 349 -0.09 19.66 8.67
CA LYS A 349 -1.38 20.07 8.09
C LYS A 349 -1.23 20.38 6.60
N GLU A 350 -0.20 21.12 6.22
CA GLU A 350 0.11 21.45 4.82
C GLU A 350 0.41 20.21 3.99
N ILE A 351 1.31 19.34 4.49
CA ILE A 351 1.65 18.09 3.79
C ILE A 351 0.39 17.23 3.65
N TYR A 352 -0.37 17.03 4.73
CA TYR A 352 -1.55 16.18 4.69
C TYR A 352 -2.64 16.72 3.76
N ALA A 353 -2.81 18.05 3.68
CA ALA A 353 -3.77 18.68 2.77
C ALA A 353 -3.48 18.34 1.29
N ARG A 354 -2.20 18.31 0.90
CA ARG A 354 -1.79 17.98 -0.48
C ARG A 354 -2.10 16.54 -0.89
N ARG A 355 -2.35 15.62 0.05
CA ARG A 355 -2.66 14.21 -0.26
C ARG A 355 -3.85 14.04 -1.23
N LYS A 356 -4.87 14.89 -1.09
CA LYS A 356 -6.08 14.89 -1.95
C LYS A 356 -5.78 15.27 -3.41
N GLU A 357 -4.72 16.05 -3.62
CA GLU A 357 -4.33 16.56 -4.94
C GLU A 357 -3.24 15.69 -5.60
N THR A 358 -2.50 14.92 -4.80
CA THR A 358 -1.40 14.06 -5.25
C THR A 358 -1.87 12.63 -5.48
N ILE A 359 -1.86 11.78 -4.45
CA ILE A 359 -2.05 10.33 -4.61
C ILE A 359 -3.48 9.95 -4.99
N GLU A 360 -4.48 10.66 -4.47
CA GLU A 360 -5.87 10.43 -4.87
C GLU A 360 -6.07 10.74 -6.37
N ARG A 361 -5.41 11.78 -6.88
CA ARG A 361 -5.43 12.14 -8.30
C ARG A 361 -4.69 11.10 -9.15
N VAL A 362 -3.57 10.56 -8.67
CA VAL A 362 -2.86 9.44 -9.32
C VAL A 362 -3.80 8.24 -9.47
N PHE A 363 -4.52 7.85 -8.42
CA PHE A 363 -5.47 6.75 -8.51
C PHE A 363 -6.70 7.06 -9.38
N ALA A 364 -7.19 8.29 -9.37
CA ALA A 364 -8.26 8.73 -10.25
C ALA A 364 -7.84 8.62 -11.72
N ASP A 365 -6.65 9.12 -12.07
CA ASP A 365 -6.10 9.04 -13.43
C ASP A 365 -5.86 7.57 -13.83
N MET A 366 -5.27 6.76 -12.95
CA MET A 366 -5.05 5.33 -13.17
C MET A 366 -6.37 4.61 -13.53
N LYS A 367 -7.43 4.85 -12.76
CA LYS A 367 -8.74 4.21 -12.96
C LYS A 367 -9.47 4.74 -14.19
N VAL A 368 -9.52 6.07 -14.36
CA VAL A 368 -10.37 6.72 -15.36
C VAL A 368 -9.67 6.84 -16.71
N LYS A 369 -8.46 7.40 -16.74
CA LYS A 369 -7.73 7.70 -17.98
C LYS A 369 -6.92 6.51 -18.50
N HIS A 370 -6.48 5.62 -17.62
CA HIS A 370 -5.62 4.48 -17.98
C HIS A 370 -6.35 3.12 -17.90
N GLY A 371 -7.67 3.13 -17.72
CA GLY A 371 -8.52 1.94 -17.89
C GLY A 371 -8.45 0.91 -16.76
N MET A 372 -7.86 1.22 -15.60
CA MET A 372 -7.66 0.27 -14.49
C MET A 372 -8.81 0.22 -13.48
N ARG A 373 -10.07 0.36 -13.92
CA ARG A 373 -11.23 0.11 -13.03
C ARG A 373 -11.40 -1.37 -12.69
N TRP A 374 -10.94 -2.25 -13.58
CA TRP A 374 -10.87 -3.69 -13.38
C TRP A 374 -9.58 -4.22 -14.01
N THR A 375 -9.06 -5.33 -13.48
CA THR A 375 -7.93 -6.02 -14.11
C THR A 375 -8.45 -6.81 -15.30
N ASN A 376 -7.76 -6.73 -16.43
CA ASN A 376 -8.03 -7.59 -17.60
C ASN A 376 -7.17 -8.86 -17.57
N LEU A 377 -6.08 -8.83 -16.78
CA LEU A 377 -5.16 -9.93 -16.58
C LEU A 377 -5.50 -10.67 -15.29
N ARG A 378 -5.03 -11.92 -15.24
CA ARG A 378 -5.12 -12.83 -14.09
C ARG A 378 -3.71 -13.20 -13.66
N ARG A 379 -3.54 -13.62 -12.40
CA ARG A 379 -2.27 -13.82 -11.69
C ARG A 379 -1.60 -12.52 -11.26
N LYS A 380 -1.06 -12.54 -10.04
CA LYS A 380 -0.41 -11.37 -9.41
C LYS A 380 0.73 -10.82 -10.26
N SER A 381 1.63 -11.67 -10.78
CA SER A 381 2.75 -11.24 -11.63
C SER A 381 2.29 -10.45 -12.86
N LYS A 382 1.20 -10.88 -13.52
CA LYS A 382 0.68 -10.18 -14.70
C LYS A 382 0.04 -8.85 -14.37
N VAL A 383 -0.67 -8.79 -13.25
CA VAL A 383 -1.27 -7.55 -12.75
C VAL A 383 -0.18 -6.57 -12.29
N GLN A 384 0.90 -7.05 -11.65
CA GLN A 384 2.07 -6.25 -11.30
C GLN A 384 2.72 -5.63 -12.55
N HIS A 385 2.98 -6.42 -13.60
CA HIS A 385 3.56 -5.91 -14.84
C HIS A 385 2.63 -4.87 -15.52
N GLN A 386 1.31 -5.12 -15.51
CA GLN A 386 0.33 -4.14 -15.96
C GLN A 386 0.38 -2.84 -15.15
N ALA A 387 0.50 -2.93 -13.82
CA ALA A 387 0.65 -1.77 -12.95
C ALA A 387 1.89 -0.95 -13.32
N MET A 388 3.04 -1.61 -13.50
CA MET A 388 4.30 -0.97 -13.89
C MET A 388 4.19 -0.23 -15.22
N LEU A 389 3.58 -0.85 -16.24
CA LEU A 389 3.34 -0.19 -17.52
C LEU A 389 2.40 1.01 -17.43
N VAL A 390 1.33 0.91 -16.64
CA VAL A 390 0.38 2.02 -16.43
C VAL A 390 1.08 3.18 -15.72
N PHE A 391 1.80 2.92 -14.64
CA PHE A 391 2.52 3.97 -13.91
C PHE A 391 3.68 4.55 -14.72
N ALA A 392 4.37 3.75 -15.52
CA ALA A 392 5.35 4.22 -16.49
C ALA A 392 4.73 5.17 -17.53
N ALA A 393 3.57 4.80 -18.09
CA ALA A 393 2.82 5.64 -19.02
C ALA A 393 2.34 6.96 -18.38
N MET A 394 1.89 6.92 -17.13
CA MET A 394 1.49 8.10 -16.36
C MET A 394 2.68 9.05 -16.12
N ASN A 395 3.82 8.50 -15.71
CA ASN A 395 5.06 9.27 -15.53
C ASN A 395 5.56 9.86 -16.85
N LEU A 396 5.51 9.12 -17.96
CA LEU A 396 5.86 9.62 -19.28
C LEU A 396 5.00 10.83 -19.70
N LYS A 397 3.68 10.77 -19.49
CA LYS A 397 2.80 11.91 -19.78
C LYS A 397 3.16 13.14 -18.95
N LYS A 398 3.42 12.95 -17.65
CA LYS A 398 3.87 14.03 -16.77
C LYS A 398 5.20 14.58 -17.23
N LEU A 399 6.19 13.72 -17.48
CA LEU A 399 7.51 14.09 -17.97
C LEU A 399 7.43 14.92 -19.26
N ALA A 400 6.61 14.51 -20.24
CA ALA A 400 6.40 15.25 -21.47
C ALA A 400 5.79 16.64 -21.23
N THR A 401 4.76 16.72 -20.37
CA THR A 401 4.09 17.99 -20.03
C THR A 401 5.03 18.95 -19.30
N TRP A 402 5.78 18.44 -18.33
CA TRP A 402 6.74 19.22 -17.54
C TRP A 402 7.91 19.69 -18.40
N ARG A 403 8.43 18.81 -19.27
CA ARG A 403 9.47 19.17 -20.22
C ARG A 403 9.00 20.26 -21.19
N TRP A 404 7.76 20.15 -21.69
CA TRP A 404 7.20 21.18 -22.57
C TRP A 404 7.12 22.53 -21.88
N ARG A 405 6.61 22.58 -20.64
CA ARG A 405 6.53 23.80 -19.83
C ARG A 405 7.91 24.38 -19.49
N ALA A 406 8.88 23.52 -19.19
CA ALA A 406 10.25 23.98 -18.92
C ALA A 406 10.92 24.62 -20.15
N LEU A 407 10.53 24.20 -21.36
CA LEU A 407 11.01 24.78 -22.62
C LEU A 407 10.20 26.03 -23.06
N HIS A 408 8.99 26.20 -22.53
CA HIS A 408 8.07 27.30 -22.86
C HIS A 408 7.45 27.85 -21.55
N PRO A 409 8.23 28.62 -20.77
CA PRO A 409 7.86 29.08 -19.44
C PRO A 409 6.67 30.05 -19.40
#